data_AF-A0A1S1LNS1-F1
#
_entry.id   AF-A0A1S1LNS1-F1
#
_cell.length_a   1.000
_cell.length_b   1.000
_cell.length_c   1.000
_cell.angle_alpha   90.00
_cell.angle_beta   90.00
_cell.angle_gamma   90.00
#
_symmetry.space_group_name_H-M   'P 1'
#
loop_
_entity.id
_entity.type
_entity.pdbx_description
1 polymer ?
#
loop_
_entity_poly.entity_id
_entity_poly.type
_entity_poly.pdbx_seq_one_letter_code
_entity_poly.pdbx_strand_id
1 'polypeptide(L)'
;MARRPRPVGSEPDSGIPHIVELIRTTIPPIHPAGLPFIAGGVGLAGLGFKNRWIRGTGLALAGACAAFFRHPARIPPNRADVVVAAADGQICLVDRAVPPPELGLPAEPLPRISIFLSVFDVHVQRVPVAGEATAVIHRSGQFLSADRAEASVANERNSVQIRTRTGHDVVVVQIAGLIARRIICHAKVGDQLSIGDTYGLIRFGSRVDTYLPEGSKILVQPGQRAVGAETVLAELPSSTDNA
;
A
#
# COMPACT_ATOMS: atom_id res chain seq x y z
N MET A 1 4.05 22.48 3.40
CA MET A 1 5.10 22.06 2.44
C MET A 1 5.54 23.27 1.64
N ALA A 2 6.84 23.41 1.38
CA ALA A 2 7.41 24.56 0.69
C ALA A 2 7.06 24.57 -0.81
N ARG A 3 6.85 25.77 -1.35
CA ARG A 3 6.58 26.07 -2.77
C ARG A 3 7.65 25.43 -3.66
N ARG A 4 7.27 24.69 -4.71
CA ARG A 4 8.22 24.35 -5.76
C ARG A 4 8.75 25.66 -6.38
N PRO A 5 10.07 25.89 -6.41
CA PRO A 5 10.64 27.05 -7.10
C PRO A 5 10.19 27.01 -8.56
N ARG A 6 9.70 28.15 -9.08
CA ARG A 6 9.30 28.23 -10.49
C ARG A 6 10.50 28.59 -11.36
N PRO A 7 10.54 28.11 -12.62
CA PRO A 7 11.43 28.66 -13.62
C PRO A 7 11.18 30.15 -13.80
N VAL A 8 12.26 30.91 -14.02
CA VAL A 8 12.22 32.36 -14.27
C VAL A 8 11.40 32.61 -15.55
N GLY A 9 10.40 33.50 -15.49
CA GLY A 9 9.56 33.89 -16.63
C GLY A 9 8.17 33.24 -16.71
N SER A 10 7.77 32.45 -15.71
CA SER A 10 6.40 31.90 -15.63
C SER A 10 5.39 32.96 -15.17
N GLU A 11 4.25 33.05 -15.85
CA GLU A 11 3.17 33.98 -15.47
C GLU A 11 2.64 33.68 -14.05
N PRO A 12 2.28 34.71 -13.26
CA PRO A 12 1.70 34.50 -11.96
C PRO A 12 0.28 33.97 -12.11
N ASP A 13 0.11 32.66 -11.89
CA ASP A 13 -1.22 32.08 -11.73
C ASP A 13 -1.77 32.50 -10.35
N SER A 14 -2.42 33.67 -10.30
CA SER A 14 -3.04 34.23 -9.10
C SER A 14 -4.55 34.12 -9.23
N GLY A 15 -5.18 33.19 -8.51
CA GLY A 15 -6.63 33.06 -8.50
C GLY A 15 -7.15 31.75 -7.91
N ILE A 16 -8.45 31.51 -8.14
CA ILE A 16 -9.16 30.27 -7.77
C ILE A 16 -8.48 29.00 -8.31
N PRO A 17 -7.95 28.95 -9.55
CA PRO A 17 -7.25 27.76 -10.07
C PRO A 17 -6.04 27.37 -9.21
N HIS A 18 -5.28 28.36 -8.74
CA HIS A 18 -4.13 28.15 -7.87
C HIS A 18 -4.52 27.63 -6.48
N ILE A 19 -5.61 28.14 -5.90
CA ILE A 19 -6.14 27.62 -4.62
C ILE A 19 -6.63 26.18 -4.78
N VAL A 20 -7.30 25.88 -5.90
CA VAL A 20 -7.74 24.51 -6.22
C VAL A 20 -6.55 23.57 -6.40
N GLU A 21 -5.48 24.02 -7.05
CA GLU A 21 -4.22 23.27 -7.16
C GLU A 21 -3.56 23.05 -5.80
N LEU A 22 -3.54 24.08 -4.94
CA LEU A 22 -3.02 23.98 -3.58
C LEU A 22 -3.82 22.97 -2.74
N ILE A 23 -5.15 23.00 -2.87
CA ILE A 23 -6.04 22.05 -2.19
C ILE A 23 -5.80 20.65 -2.71
N ARG A 24 -5.70 20.45 -4.04
CA ARG A 24 -5.45 19.12 -4.65
C ARG A 24 -4.08 18.55 -4.31
N THR A 25 -3.09 19.39 -4.10
CA THR A 25 -1.74 18.97 -3.69
C THR A 25 -1.64 18.72 -2.19
N THR A 26 -2.47 19.38 -1.37
CA THR A 26 -2.44 19.23 0.10
C THR A 26 -3.40 18.14 0.59
N ILE A 27 -4.58 18.04 -0.02
CA ILE A 27 -5.62 17.06 0.31
C ILE A 27 -5.54 15.93 -0.71
N PRO A 28 -5.02 14.76 -0.34
CA PRO A 28 -4.96 13.62 -1.24
C PRO A 28 -6.37 13.22 -1.71
N PRO A 29 -6.52 12.73 -2.95
CA PRO A 29 -7.80 12.25 -3.43
C PRO A 29 -8.25 11.03 -2.62
N ILE A 30 -9.53 10.68 -2.72
CA ILE A 30 -10.12 9.59 -1.94
C ILE A 30 -10.26 8.36 -2.82
N HIS A 31 -9.87 7.21 -2.29
CA HIS A 31 -10.06 5.93 -2.96
C HIS A 31 -11.58 5.64 -3.14
N PRO A 32 -12.04 5.18 -4.32
CA PRO A 32 -13.47 4.95 -4.58
C PRO A 32 -14.17 4.04 -3.55
N ALA A 33 -13.45 3.05 -3.02
CA ALA A 33 -13.94 2.16 -1.97
C ALA A 33 -14.34 2.88 -0.66
N GLY A 34 -13.86 4.11 -0.43
CA GLY A 34 -14.18 4.93 0.74
C GLY A 34 -15.44 5.78 0.58
N LEU A 35 -15.89 6.04 -0.66
CA LEU A 35 -17.01 6.95 -0.94
C LEU A 35 -18.31 6.57 -0.22
N PRO A 36 -18.73 5.28 -0.15
CA PRO A 36 -19.94 4.90 0.57
C PRO A 36 -19.88 5.23 2.08
N PHE A 37 -18.71 5.10 2.71
CA PHE A 37 -18.53 5.37 4.13
C PHE A 37 -18.61 6.86 4.44
N ILE A 38 -17.98 7.67 3.58
CA ILE A 38 -18.02 9.13 3.69
C ILE A 38 -19.44 9.64 3.45
N ALA A 39 -20.12 9.13 2.42
CA ALA A 39 -21.50 9.47 2.13
C ALA A 39 -22.44 9.12 3.30
N GLY A 40 -22.21 7.98 3.98
CA GLY A 40 -22.94 7.62 5.20
C GLY A 40 -22.76 8.65 6.33
N GLY A 41 -21.52 9.09 6.59
CA GLY A 41 -21.24 10.12 7.60
C GLY A 41 -21.88 11.47 7.25
N VAL A 42 -21.79 11.89 5.99
CA VAL A 42 -22.43 13.12 5.49
C VAL A 42 -23.96 13.01 5.58
N GLY A 43 -24.54 11.86 5.23
CA GLY A 43 -25.97 11.59 5.35
C GLY A 43 -26.45 11.68 6.80
N LEU A 44 -25.71 11.10 7.75
CA LEU A 44 -25.99 11.25 9.19
C LEU A 44 -25.94 12.71 9.63
N ALA A 45 -24.93 13.46 9.16
CA ALA A 45 -24.83 14.88 9.47
C ALA A 45 -26.01 15.69 8.92
N GLY A 46 -26.48 15.34 7.72
CA GLY A 46 -27.65 15.93 7.07
C GLY A 46 -28.94 15.64 7.83
N LEU A 47 -29.20 14.38 8.20
CA LEU A 47 -30.38 14.01 9.00
C LEU A 47 -30.37 14.68 10.38
N GLY A 48 -29.17 14.83 10.97
CA GLY A 48 -28.95 15.47 12.24
C GLY A 48 -28.85 16.99 12.21
N PHE A 49 -29.21 17.68 11.11
CA PHE A 49 -28.88 19.11 10.93
C PHE A 49 -29.37 20.04 12.06
N LYS A 50 -30.49 19.69 12.72
CA LYS A 50 -31.05 20.43 13.87
C LYS A 50 -30.36 20.12 15.20
N ASN A 51 -29.71 18.96 15.33
CA ASN A 51 -29.00 18.55 16.53
C ASN A 51 -27.49 18.64 16.30
N ARG A 52 -26.86 19.64 16.92
CA ARG A 52 -25.41 19.90 16.76
C ARG A 52 -24.53 18.68 17.06
N TRP A 53 -24.94 17.81 17.98
CA TRP A 53 -24.19 16.61 18.35
C TRP A 53 -24.23 15.56 17.25
N ILE A 54 -25.42 15.25 16.72
CA ILE A 54 -25.59 14.29 15.62
C ILE A 54 -24.86 14.81 14.36
N ARG A 55 -25.04 16.09 14.05
CA ARG A 55 -24.33 16.74 12.94
C ARG A 55 -22.81 16.66 13.10
N GLY A 56 -22.31 17.01 14.29
CA GLY A 56 -20.88 16.97 14.59
C GLY A 56 -20.30 15.56 14.46
N THR A 57 -20.96 14.56 15.02
CA THR A 57 -20.55 13.15 14.92
C THR A 57 -20.54 12.66 13.47
N GLY A 58 -21.56 12.99 12.67
CA GLY A 58 -21.60 12.61 11.25
C GLY A 58 -20.46 13.22 10.44
N LEU A 59 -20.16 14.51 10.64
CA LEU A 59 -19.04 15.18 9.99
C LEU A 59 -17.69 14.62 10.44
N ALA A 60 -17.52 14.36 11.74
CA ALA A 60 -16.29 13.75 12.27
C ALA A 60 -16.05 12.36 11.66
N LEU A 61 -17.11 11.53 11.56
CA LEU A 61 -17.02 10.22 10.92
C LEU A 61 -16.67 10.33 9.43
N ALA A 62 -17.32 11.25 8.70
CA ALA A 62 -17.00 11.49 7.30
C ALA A 62 -15.54 11.92 7.11
N GLY A 63 -15.05 12.82 7.96
CA GLY A 63 -13.65 13.26 7.96
C GLY A 63 -12.66 12.13 8.28
N ALA A 64 -12.96 11.30 9.29
CA ALA A 64 -12.15 10.14 9.64
C ALA A 64 -12.10 9.11 8.49
N CYS A 65 -13.24 8.84 7.84
CA CYS A 65 -13.28 7.96 6.65
C CYS A 65 -12.50 8.57 5.48
N ALA A 66 -12.62 9.87 5.23
CA ALA A 66 -11.85 10.55 4.18
C ALA A 66 -10.34 10.46 4.44
N ALA A 67 -9.90 10.67 5.68
CA ALA A 67 -8.50 10.53 6.08
C ALA A 67 -8.00 9.08 5.93
N PHE A 68 -8.82 8.09 6.29
CA PHE A 68 -8.48 6.68 6.18
C PHE A 68 -8.36 6.20 4.72
N PHE A 69 -9.34 6.56 3.88
CA PHE A 69 -9.40 6.15 2.48
C PHE A 69 -8.64 7.08 1.53
N ARG A 70 -7.77 7.94 2.06
CA ARG A 70 -6.92 8.80 1.24
C ARG A 70 -6.02 7.98 0.32
N HIS A 71 -5.82 8.48 -0.89
CA HIS A 71 -5.08 7.84 -1.97
C HIS A 71 -4.08 8.84 -2.57
N PRO A 72 -3.04 9.26 -1.82
CA PRO A 72 -2.05 10.19 -2.35
C PRO A 72 -1.39 9.63 -3.61
N ALA A 73 -1.14 10.50 -4.59
CA ALA A 73 -0.25 10.18 -5.70
C ALA A 73 1.16 9.89 -5.16
N ARG A 74 1.84 8.94 -5.79
CA ARG A 74 3.19 8.51 -5.42
C ARG A 74 4.08 8.54 -6.65
N ILE A 75 5.35 8.86 -6.44
CA ILE A 75 6.35 8.90 -7.52
C ILE A 75 7.42 7.87 -7.19
N PRO A 76 7.36 6.66 -7.79
CA PRO A 76 8.38 5.65 -7.57
C PRO A 76 9.74 6.08 -8.14
N PRO A 77 10.85 5.53 -7.62
CA PRO A 77 12.17 5.73 -8.18
C PRO A 77 12.23 5.21 -9.62
N ASN A 78 12.96 5.92 -10.47
CA ASN A 78 13.20 5.51 -11.85
C ASN A 78 14.34 4.47 -11.93
N ARG A 79 14.15 3.32 -11.29
CA ARG A 79 15.11 2.22 -11.17
C ARG A 79 14.39 0.89 -11.32
N ALA A 80 14.86 0.02 -12.20
CA ALA A 80 14.28 -1.31 -12.44
C ALA A 80 14.87 -2.40 -11.53
N ASP A 81 16.01 -2.10 -10.89
CA ASP A 81 16.79 -2.99 -10.03
C ASP A 81 16.38 -2.93 -8.55
N VAL A 82 15.28 -2.25 -8.22
CA VAL A 82 14.86 -2.02 -6.84
C VAL A 82 13.45 -2.51 -6.56
N VAL A 83 13.24 -2.90 -5.32
CA VAL A 83 11.92 -3.19 -4.75
C VAL A 83 11.51 -2.04 -3.85
N VAL A 84 10.33 -1.48 -4.08
CA VAL A 84 9.78 -0.38 -3.24
C VAL A 84 8.73 -0.88 -2.26
N ALA A 85 8.45 -0.07 -1.26
CA ALA A 85 7.46 -0.38 -0.23
C ALA A 85 6.08 -0.59 -0.87
N ALA A 86 5.48 -1.75 -0.63
CA ALA A 86 4.13 -2.03 -1.12
C ALA A 86 3.03 -1.28 -0.32
N ALA A 87 3.40 -0.61 0.78
CA ALA A 87 2.48 0.04 1.71
C ALA A 87 3.16 1.19 2.46
N ASP A 88 2.36 2.18 2.89
CA ASP A 88 2.78 3.15 3.91
C ASP A 88 2.75 2.49 5.29
N GLY A 89 3.76 2.66 6.12
CA GLY A 89 3.72 2.09 7.47
C GLY A 89 5.05 2.10 8.18
N GLN A 90 5.18 1.24 9.19
CA GLN A 90 6.44 0.97 9.87
C GLN A 90 6.96 -0.40 9.45
N ILE A 91 8.25 -0.47 9.11
CA ILE A 91 8.95 -1.75 8.92
C ILE A 91 8.96 -2.46 10.28
N CYS A 92 8.21 -3.54 10.41
CA CYS A 92 8.08 -4.27 11.67
C CYS A 92 8.99 -5.50 11.72
N LEU A 93 9.26 -6.15 10.59
CA LEU A 93 10.15 -7.31 10.50
C LEU A 93 11.04 -7.21 9.26
N VAL A 94 12.29 -7.62 9.41
CA VAL A 94 13.24 -7.91 8.35
C VAL A 94 13.87 -9.25 8.71
N ASP A 95 13.37 -10.32 8.11
CA ASP A 95 13.71 -11.69 8.48
C ASP A 95 13.75 -12.62 7.26
N ARG A 96 13.80 -13.92 7.51
CA ARG A 96 13.63 -14.96 6.50
C ARG A 96 12.43 -15.80 6.85
N ALA A 97 11.53 -16.01 5.88
CA ALA A 97 10.32 -16.79 6.09
C ALA A 97 9.94 -17.56 4.82
N VAL A 98 9.29 -18.71 5.00
CA VAL A 98 8.75 -19.48 3.88
C VAL A 98 7.62 -18.67 3.24
N PRO A 99 7.60 -18.50 1.91
CA PRO A 99 6.51 -17.81 1.22
C PRO A 99 5.18 -18.58 1.38
N PRO A 100 4.03 -17.93 1.11
CA PRO A 100 2.74 -18.59 1.26
C PRO A 100 2.63 -19.88 0.43
N PRO A 101 2.30 -21.03 1.03
CA PRO A 101 2.30 -22.34 0.35
C PRO A 101 1.28 -22.43 -0.79
N GLU A 102 0.22 -21.61 -0.76
CA GLU A 102 -0.76 -21.55 -1.84
C GLU A 102 -0.17 -21.14 -3.19
N LEU A 103 0.97 -20.44 -3.19
CA LEU A 103 1.67 -20.05 -4.43
C LEU A 103 2.41 -21.22 -5.09
N GLY A 104 2.51 -22.38 -4.43
CA GLY A 104 3.23 -23.54 -4.96
C GLY A 104 4.74 -23.33 -5.10
N LEU A 105 5.30 -22.30 -4.44
CA LEU A 105 6.73 -22.05 -4.38
C LEU A 105 7.43 -23.08 -3.49
N PRO A 106 8.75 -23.31 -3.68
CA PRO A 106 9.55 -24.14 -2.77
C PRO A 106 9.37 -23.70 -1.31
N ALA A 107 9.31 -24.67 -0.41
CA ALA A 107 9.16 -24.44 1.03
C ALA A 107 10.48 -23.99 1.70
N GLU A 108 11.19 -23.08 1.04
CA GLU A 108 12.49 -22.54 1.47
C GLU A 108 12.31 -21.12 2.01
N PRO A 109 12.96 -20.75 3.15
CA PRO A 109 12.88 -19.40 3.67
C PRO A 109 13.51 -18.38 2.72
N LEU A 110 12.72 -17.39 2.29
CA LEU A 110 13.17 -16.25 1.50
C LEU A 110 13.32 -15.00 2.39
N PRO A 111 14.22 -14.05 2.03
CA PRO A 111 14.26 -12.75 2.68
C PRO A 111 12.88 -12.07 2.61
N ARG A 112 12.40 -11.58 3.74
CA ARG A 112 11.08 -10.97 3.88
C ARG A 112 11.19 -9.65 4.63
N ILE A 113 10.45 -8.65 4.14
CA ILE A 113 10.24 -7.37 4.79
C ILE A 113 8.75 -7.22 5.05
N SER A 114 8.38 -6.99 6.30
CA SER A 114 7.00 -6.75 6.70
C SER A 114 6.78 -5.28 7.07
N ILE A 115 5.71 -4.70 6.52
CA ILE A 115 5.27 -3.35 6.81
C ILE A 115 3.96 -3.43 7.57
N PHE A 116 3.91 -2.90 8.79
CA PHE A 116 2.69 -2.72 9.56
C PHE A 116 2.08 -1.35 9.26
N LEU A 117 0.80 -1.34 8.88
CA LEU A 117 0.02 -0.16 8.60
C LEU A 117 -0.91 0.11 9.78
N SER A 118 -0.67 1.22 10.49
CA SER A 118 -1.59 1.71 11.51
C SER A 118 -2.85 2.29 10.87
N VAL A 119 -3.91 2.48 11.66
CA VAL A 119 -5.16 3.13 11.19
C VAL A 119 -4.97 4.54 10.61
N PHE A 120 -3.85 5.19 10.93
CA PHE A 120 -3.51 6.51 10.40
C PHE A 120 -2.73 6.45 9.10
N ASP A 121 -2.23 5.29 8.68
CA ASP A 121 -1.46 5.12 7.44
C ASP A 121 -2.36 5.07 6.20
N VAL A 122 -1.75 5.23 5.02
CA VAL A 122 -2.44 5.05 3.74
C VAL A 122 -2.63 3.55 3.52
N HIS A 123 -3.87 3.12 3.39
CA HIS A 123 -4.21 1.71 3.27
C HIS A 123 -4.32 1.19 1.84
N VAL A 124 -3.94 2.01 0.86
CA VAL A 124 -3.79 1.60 -0.54
C VAL A 124 -2.46 0.85 -0.68
N GLN A 125 -2.47 -0.33 -1.30
CA GLN A 125 -1.26 -1.08 -1.59
C GLN A 125 -0.74 -0.79 -3.00
N ARG A 126 0.58 -0.79 -3.11
CA ARG A 126 1.35 -0.39 -4.28
C ARG A 126 2.15 -1.57 -4.80
N VAL A 127 2.24 -1.67 -6.12
CA VAL A 127 3.07 -2.67 -6.80
C VAL A 127 4.54 -2.41 -6.45
N PRO A 128 5.26 -3.36 -5.82
CA PRO A 128 6.61 -3.14 -5.33
C PRO A 128 7.69 -3.23 -6.43
N VAL A 129 7.40 -3.89 -7.55
CA VAL A 129 8.30 -4.03 -8.72
C VAL A 129 7.50 -4.05 -10.01
N ALA A 130 8.08 -3.58 -11.11
CA ALA A 130 7.47 -3.76 -12.43
C ALA A 130 7.65 -5.21 -12.92
N GLY A 131 6.60 -5.78 -13.51
CA GLY A 131 6.63 -7.17 -13.98
C GLY A 131 5.25 -7.75 -14.25
N GLU A 132 5.21 -9.05 -14.51
CA GLU A 132 3.98 -9.79 -14.75
C GLU A 132 3.49 -10.45 -13.46
N ALA A 133 2.20 -10.33 -13.15
CA ALA A 133 1.58 -11.09 -12.07
C ALA A 133 1.40 -12.56 -12.50
N THR A 134 2.25 -13.46 -12.02
CA THR A 134 2.22 -14.89 -12.39
C THR A 134 1.29 -15.72 -11.52
N ALA A 135 0.98 -15.25 -10.31
CA ALA A 135 0.00 -15.87 -9.42
C ALA A 135 -0.71 -14.80 -8.58
N VAL A 136 -2.02 -14.95 -8.42
CA VAL A 136 -2.85 -14.13 -7.52
C VAL A 136 -3.81 -15.06 -6.79
N ILE A 137 -3.60 -15.26 -5.49
CA ILE A 137 -4.35 -16.23 -4.71
C ILE A 137 -4.87 -15.60 -3.44
N HIS A 138 -6.19 -15.64 -3.28
CA HIS A 138 -6.87 -15.22 -2.07
C HIS A 138 -7.12 -16.42 -1.16
N ARG A 139 -6.81 -16.27 0.12
CA ARG A 139 -7.08 -17.26 1.15
C ARG A 139 -7.90 -16.63 2.28
N SER A 140 -9.09 -17.17 2.50
CA SER A 140 -9.89 -16.85 3.67
C SER A 140 -9.21 -17.36 4.95
N GLY A 141 -9.34 -16.62 6.04
CA GLY A 141 -8.71 -16.99 7.31
C GLY A 141 -9.34 -16.30 8.51
N GLN A 142 -8.62 -16.31 9.62
CA GLN A 142 -8.95 -15.63 10.86
C GLN A 142 -8.60 -14.13 10.78
N PHE A 143 -8.82 -13.42 11.89
CA PHE A 143 -8.55 -12.00 12.03
C PHE A 143 -7.79 -11.77 13.33
N LEU A 144 -6.61 -12.38 13.48
CA LEU A 144 -5.71 -12.07 14.59
C LEU A 144 -5.09 -10.68 14.39
N SER A 145 -4.57 -10.08 15.47
CA SER A 145 -3.84 -8.82 15.34
C SER A 145 -2.60 -9.02 14.45
N ALA A 146 -2.39 -8.10 13.49
CA ALA A 146 -1.39 -8.26 12.43
C ALA A 146 0.07 -8.07 12.89
N ASP A 147 0.26 -7.63 14.14
CA ASP A 147 1.55 -7.57 14.83
C ASP A 147 2.04 -8.95 15.31
N ARG A 148 1.15 -9.96 15.40
CA ARG A 148 1.51 -11.30 15.85
C ARG A 148 2.14 -12.12 14.72
N ALA A 149 3.12 -12.96 15.07
CA ALA A 149 3.74 -13.90 14.11
C ALA A 149 2.71 -14.86 13.49
N GLU A 150 1.77 -15.35 14.31
CA GLU A 150 0.68 -16.27 13.92
C GLU A 150 -0.24 -15.69 12.84
N ALA A 151 -0.37 -14.36 12.76
CA ALA A 151 -1.22 -13.69 11.78
C ALA A 151 -0.78 -13.99 10.35
N SER A 152 0.52 -14.25 10.11
CA SER A 152 0.98 -14.65 8.76
C SER A 152 0.30 -15.90 8.28
N VAL A 153 0.01 -16.86 9.17
CA VAL A 153 -0.52 -18.19 8.82
C VAL A 153 -2.02 -18.26 9.01
N ALA A 154 -2.56 -17.65 10.05
CA ALA A 154 -3.97 -17.81 10.40
C ALA A 154 -4.88 -16.86 9.63
N ASN A 155 -4.41 -15.65 9.28
CA ASN A 155 -5.33 -14.60 8.83
C ASN A 155 -5.74 -14.70 7.36
N GLU A 156 -6.86 -14.05 7.04
CA GLU A 156 -7.21 -13.73 5.66
C GLU A 156 -6.04 -13.01 4.98
N ARG A 157 -5.62 -13.53 3.82
CA ARG A 157 -4.53 -12.96 3.04
C ARG A 157 -4.76 -13.07 1.55
N ASN A 158 -4.14 -12.15 0.81
CA ASN A 158 -4.06 -12.20 -0.65
C ASN A 158 -2.60 -12.15 -1.06
N SER A 159 -2.16 -13.18 -1.79
CA SER A 159 -0.77 -13.41 -2.18
C SER A 159 -0.64 -13.14 -3.68
N VAL A 160 0.29 -12.26 -4.06
CA VAL A 160 0.59 -11.94 -5.46
C VAL A 160 2.06 -12.22 -5.73
N GLN A 161 2.35 -13.05 -6.71
CA GLN A 161 3.70 -13.28 -7.23
C GLN A 161 3.90 -12.44 -8.49
N ILE A 162 4.99 -11.69 -8.53
CA ILE A 162 5.35 -10.81 -9.64
C ILE A 162 6.70 -11.26 -10.19
N ARG A 163 6.71 -11.68 -11.47
CA ARG A 163 7.93 -11.97 -12.22
C ARG A 163 8.42 -10.69 -12.86
N THR A 164 9.58 -10.22 -12.41
CA THR A 164 10.27 -9.08 -13.01
C THR A 164 10.78 -9.41 -14.41
N ARG A 165 11.02 -8.38 -15.24
CA ARG A 165 11.59 -8.56 -16.59
C ARG A 165 12.99 -9.18 -16.58
N THR A 166 13.73 -9.05 -15.48
CA THR A 166 15.06 -9.65 -15.28
C THR A 166 14.99 -11.09 -14.76
N GLY A 167 13.80 -11.66 -14.62
CA GLY A 167 13.60 -13.07 -14.27
C GLY A 167 13.48 -13.34 -12.77
N HIS A 168 13.56 -12.34 -11.90
CA HIS A 168 13.36 -12.54 -10.45
C HIS A 168 11.89 -12.59 -10.06
N ASP A 169 11.58 -13.41 -9.05
CA ASP A 169 10.29 -13.45 -8.37
C ASP A 169 10.27 -12.54 -7.15
N VAL A 170 9.26 -11.69 -7.06
CA VAL A 170 8.91 -10.93 -5.85
C VAL A 170 7.50 -11.30 -5.45
N VAL A 171 7.29 -11.64 -4.18
CA VAL A 171 5.96 -11.95 -3.65
C VAL A 171 5.51 -10.84 -2.73
N VAL A 172 4.29 -10.33 -2.93
CA VAL A 172 3.66 -9.38 -2.03
C VAL A 172 2.38 -9.99 -1.45
N VAL A 173 2.25 -9.94 -0.13
CA VAL A 173 1.14 -10.55 0.60
C VAL A 173 0.43 -9.51 1.43
N GLN A 174 -0.83 -9.26 1.09
CA GLN A 174 -1.75 -8.46 1.90
C GLN A 174 -2.28 -9.34 3.02
N ILE A 175 -2.13 -8.93 4.28
CA ILE A 175 -2.58 -9.69 5.45
C ILE A 175 -3.55 -8.83 6.25
N ALA A 176 -4.81 -9.27 6.32
CA ALA A 176 -5.85 -8.59 7.08
C ALA A 176 -5.60 -8.73 8.59
N GLY A 177 -5.74 -7.65 9.37
CA GLY A 177 -5.70 -7.67 10.83
C GLY A 177 -7.08 -7.85 11.49
N LEU A 178 -7.13 -7.66 12.81
CA LEU A 178 -8.31 -7.89 13.68
C LEU A 178 -9.59 -7.17 13.25
N ILE A 179 -9.48 -5.98 12.68
CA ILE A 179 -10.62 -5.13 12.29
C ILE A 179 -10.83 -5.17 10.77
N ALA A 180 -9.86 -5.70 10.02
CA ALA A 180 -9.85 -5.73 8.57
C ALA A 180 -10.76 -6.84 8.04
N ARG A 181 -11.93 -6.48 7.50
CA ARG A 181 -12.92 -7.45 6.98
C ARG A 181 -12.93 -7.63 5.46
N ARG A 182 -12.02 -6.98 4.73
CA ARG A 182 -11.97 -7.12 3.27
C ARG A 182 -10.62 -6.68 2.72
N ILE A 183 -9.89 -7.63 2.14
CA ILE A 183 -8.81 -7.33 1.20
C ILE A 183 -9.43 -7.08 -0.17
N ILE A 184 -9.01 -6.01 -0.83
CA ILE A 184 -9.31 -5.73 -2.23
C ILE A 184 -8.00 -5.90 -2.99
N CYS A 185 -8.01 -6.81 -3.97
CA CYS A 185 -6.94 -6.97 -4.96
C CYS A 185 -7.55 -6.85 -6.35
N HIS A 186 -6.99 -5.98 -7.17
CA HIS A 186 -7.39 -5.73 -8.55
C HIS A 186 -6.47 -6.41 -9.56
N ALA A 187 -5.24 -6.75 -9.18
CA ALA A 187 -4.33 -7.52 -10.01
C ALA A 187 -4.90 -8.92 -10.29
N LYS A 188 -4.65 -9.40 -11.51
CA LYS A 188 -5.00 -10.73 -12.00
C LYS A 188 -3.78 -11.40 -12.59
N VAL A 189 -3.82 -12.72 -12.68
CA VAL A 189 -2.77 -13.49 -13.36
C VAL A 189 -2.67 -13.03 -14.82
N GLY A 190 -1.46 -12.76 -15.28
CA GLY A 190 -1.14 -12.26 -16.63
C GLY A 190 -1.13 -10.72 -16.75
N ASP A 191 -1.52 -9.97 -15.72
CA ASP A 191 -1.46 -8.51 -15.76
C ASP A 191 0.00 -8.02 -15.81
N GLN A 192 0.27 -7.05 -16.68
CA GLN A 192 1.53 -6.31 -16.69
C GLN A 192 1.42 -5.12 -15.72
N LEU A 193 2.17 -5.20 -14.63
CA LEU A 193 2.13 -4.23 -13.53
C LEU A 193 3.30 -3.26 -13.63
N SER A 194 3.04 -1.96 -13.44
CA SER A 194 4.10 -0.96 -13.30
C SER A 194 4.44 -0.74 -11.84
N ILE A 195 5.71 -0.46 -11.56
CA ILE A 195 6.15 -0.12 -10.19
C ILE A 195 5.34 1.08 -9.67
N GLY A 196 4.84 0.98 -8.44
CA GLY A 196 4.05 2.03 -7.80
C GLY A 196 2.57 2.12 -8.20
N ASP A 197 2.10 1.30 -9.15
CA ASP A 197 0.68 1.20 -9.47
C ASP A 197 -0.12 0.75 -8.23
N THR A 198 -1.38 1.18 -8.16
CA THR A 198 -2.29 0.68 -7.12
C THR A 198 -2.87 -0.66 -7.56
N TYR A 199 -2.51 -1.73 -6.85
CA TYR A 199 -3.09 -3.05 -7.10
C TYR A 199 -4.16 -3.44 -6.07
N GLY A 200 -4.29 -2.73 -4.95
CA GLY A 200 -5.22 -3.14 -3.91
C GLY A 200 -5.42 -2.16 -2.76
N LEU A 201 -6.30 -2.55 -1.84
CA LEU A 201 -6.58 -1.87 -0.59
C LEU A 201 -6.91 -2.88 0.50
N ILE A 202 -6.37 -2.69 1.71
CA ILE A 202 -6.76 -3.46 2.90
C ILE A 202 -7.51 -2.51 3.84
N ARG A 203 -8.71 -2.86 4.27
CA ARG A 203 -9.48 -2.02 5.19
C ARG A 203 -8.97 -2.22 6.62
N PHE A 204 -8.89 -1.15 7.41
CA PHE A 204 -8.66 -1.08 8.87
C PHE A 204 -7.53 -1.94 9.47
N GLY A 205 -6.28 -1.46 9.35
CA GLY A 205 -5.12 -2.00 10.07
C GLY A 205 -4.65 -3.34 9.49
N SER A 206 -3.43 -3.35 8.99
CA SER A 206 -2.96 -4.52 8.24
C SER A 206 -1.45 -4.62 8.21
N ARG A 207 -0.97 -5.76 7.74
CA ARG A 207 0.43 -5.97 7.43
C ARG A 207 0.57 -6.31 5.96
N VAL A 208 1.63 -5.84 5.34
CA VAL A 208 2.03 -6.26 4.00
C VAL A 208 3.41 -6.88 4.08
N ASP A 209 3.51 -8.15 3.70
CA ASP A 209 4.78 -8.88 3.64
C ASP A 209 5.29 -8.84 2.19
N THR A 210 6.56 -8.50 2.00
CA THR A 210 7.25 -8.54 0.71
C THR A 210 8.39 -9.55 0.81
N TYR A 211 8.31 -10.64 0.05
CA TYR A 211 9.36 -11.64 -0.08
C TYR A 211 10.20 -11.34 -1.33
N LEU A 212 11.50 -11.49 -1.18
CA LEU A 212 12.51 -11.10 -2.15
C LEU A 212 13.26 -12.34 -2.64
N PRO A 213 13.84 -12.30 -3.85
CA PRO A 213 14.72 -13.37 -4.31
C PRO A 213 16.00 -13.42 -3.46
N GLU A 214 16.62 -14.60 -3.40
CA GLU A 214 17.89 -14.79 -2.70
C GLU A 214 18.99 -13.89 -3.30
N GLY A 215 19.88 -13.37 -2.45
CA GLY A 215 20.93 -12.42 -2.86
C GLY A 215 20.47 -10.96 -2.95
N SER A 216 19.19 -10.66 -2.68
CA SER A 216 18.71 -9.28 -2.57
C SER A 216 19.40 -8.54 -1.44
N LYS A 217 19.78 -7.28 -1.69
CA LYS A 217 20.40 -6.42 -0.68
C LYS A 217 19.34 -5.55 0.00
N ILE A 218 19.06 -5.83 1.27
CA ILE A 218 18.09 -5.08 2.07
C ILE A 218 18.64 -3.69 2.42
N LEU A 219 17.83 -2.66 2.21
CA LEU A 219 18.20 -1.24 2.41
C LEU A 219 17.42 -0.56 3.55
N VAL A 220 16.60 -1.31 4.28
CA VAL A 220 15.75 -0.81 5.38
C VAL A 220 15.99 -1.59 6.67
N GLN A 221 15.57 -1.01 7.79
CA GLN A 221 15.70 -1.60 9.12
C GLN A 221 14.37 -1.62 9.87
N PRO A 222 14.16 -2.58 10.79
CA PRO A 222 13.01 -2.54 11.69
C PRO A 222 12.88 -1.21 12.44
N GLY A 223 11.66 -0.72 12.60
CA GLY A 223 11.33 0.57 13.22
C GLY A 223 11.27 1.74 12.23
N GLN A 224 11.88 1.61 11.04
CA GLN A 224 11.86 2.65 10.00
C GLN A 224 10.45 2.89 9.46
N ARG A 225 10.13 4.15 9.13
CA ARG A 225 8.90 4.50 8.41
C ARG A 225 9.08 4.33 6.90
N ALA A 226 8.13 3.66 6.26
CA ALA A 226 8.09 3.47 4.82
C ALA A 226 6.90 4.21 4.22
N VAL A 227 7.10 4.75 3.02
CA VAL A 227 6.08 5.37 2.18
C VAL A 227 5.89 4.48 0.96
N GLY A 228 4.65 4.04 0.73
CA GLY A 228 4.30 3.15 -0.36
C GLY A 228 4.70 3.72 -1.72
N ALA A 229 5.23 2.86 -2.58
CA ALA A 229 5.84 3.16 -3.88
C ALA A 229 7.12 4.02 -3.85
N GLU A 230 7.47 4.69 -2.75
CA GLU A 230 8.59 5.65 -2.73
C GLU A 230 9.81 5.13 -1.97
N THR A 231 9.60 4.50 -0.81
CA THR A 231 10.71 3.95 -0.02
C THR A 231 11.27 2.71 -0.70
N VAL A 232 12.55 2.75 -1.08
CA VAL A 232 13.27 1.58 -1.56
C VAL A 232 13.52 0.62 -0.38
N LEU A 233 13.03 -0.60 -0.50
CA LEU A 233 13.19 -1.66 0.47
C LEU A 233 14.48 -2.46 0.25
N ALA A 234 14.78 -2.80 -1.00
CA ALA A 234 15.90 -3.64 -1.36
C ALA A 234 16.35 -3.41 -2.81
N GLU A 235 17.60 -3.76 -3.10
CA GLU A 235 18.12 -3.94 -4.46
C GLU A 235 17.99 -5.41 -4.83
N LEU A 236 17.46 -5.69 -6.02
CA LEU A 236 17.38 -7.03 -6.58
C LEU A 236 18.80 -7.54 -6.90
N PRO A 237 19.01 -8.87 -6.93
CA PRO A 237 20.29 -9.44 -7.33
C PRO A 237 20.67 -8.92 -8.72
N SER A 238 21.94 -8.60 -8.91
CA SER A 238 22.48 -8.37 -10.25
C SER A 238 22.29 -9.65 -11.06
N SER A 239 21.66 -9.55 -12.24
CA SER A 239 21.65 -10.64 -13.21
C SER A 239 23.10 -10.85 -13.64
N THR A 240 23.77 -11.85 -13.07
CA THR A 240 25.03 -12.30 -13.63
C THR A 240 24.70 -12.85 -15.01
N ASP A 241 25.21 -12.20 -16.06
CA ASP A 241 25.24 -12.72 -17.42
C ASP A 241 25.82 -14.15 -17.37
N ASN A 242 24.96 -15.15 -17.50
CA ASN A 242 25.39 -16.47 -17.94
C ASN A 242 25.61 -16.36 -19.45
N ALA A 243 26.82 -15.93 -19.83
CA ALA A 243 27.39 -16.17 -21.14
C ALA A 243 28.05 -17.55 -21.19
#